data_AF-A0A957Z893-F1
#
_entry.id   AF-A0A957Z893-F1
#
_cell.length_a   1.000
_cell.length_b   1.000
_cell.length_c   1.000
_cell.angle_alpha   90.00
_cell.angle_beta   90.00
_cell.angle_gamma   90.00
#
_symmetry.space_group_name_H-M   'P 1'
#
loop_
_entity.id
_entity.type
_entity.pdbx_description
1 polymer ?
#
loop_
_entity_poly.entity_id
_entity_poly.type
_entity_poly.pdbx_seq_one_letter_code
_entity_poly.pdbx_strand_id
1 'polypeptide(L)'
;MSATADEIIAKTNATHAKFLAYIASLDADAVNRRPADDRWSPREIVAHLTDAERAHRRFMQVVVSGSEMPVIENFDLDAWNAARIAKRANLTLDEMLAEFEKERAETLAYLPTIPD
;
A
#
# COMPACT_ATOMS: atom_id res chain seq x y z
N MET A 1 -22.59 -4.66 -8.15
CA MET A 1 -21.62 -4.93 -7.08
C MET A 1 -22.39 -5.56 -5.95
N SER A 2 -21.94 -6.70 -5.41
CA SER A 2 -22.56 -7.26 -4.20
C SER A 2 -22.40 -6.30 -3.02
N ALA A 3 -23.26 -6.47 -2.02
CA ALA A 3 -23.15 -5.76 -0.74
C ALA A 3 -21.73 -5.88 -0.14
N THR A 4 -21.07 -7.04 -0.32
CA THR A 4 -19.70 -7.27 0.14
C THR A 4 -18.67 -6.37 -0.55
N ALA A 5 -18.75 -6.22 -1.88
CA ALA A 5 -17.81 -5.37 -2.63
C ALA A 5 -17.97 -3.89 -2.27
N ASP A 6 -19.21 -3.42 -2.16
CA ASP A 6 -19.51 -2.04 -1.77
C ASP A 6 -19.02 -1.75 -0.34
N GLU A 7 -19.20 -2.69 0.60
CA GLU A 7 -18.69 -2.58 1.97
C GLU A 7 -17.15 -2.52 2.02
N ILE A 8 -16.46 -3.36 1.24
CA ILE A 8 -14.99 -3.36 1.15
C ILE A 8 -14.48 -2.04 0.58
N ILE A 9 -15.11 -1.53 -0.49
CA ILE A 9 -14.74 -0.26 -1.11
C ILE A 9 -14.95 0.89 -0.14
N ALA A 10 -16.10 0.94 0.53
CA ALA A 10 -16.41 1.97 1.52
C ALA A 10 -15.40 1.97 2.68
N LYS A 11 -15.07 0.80 3.22
CA LYS A 11 -14.07 0.66 4.29
C LYS A 11 -12.67 1.04 3.83
N THR A 12 -12.29 0.67 2.61
CA THR A 12 -10.99 1.02 2.01
C THR A 12 -10.85 2.53 1.89
N ASN A 13 -11.85 3.21 1.32
CA ASN A 13 -11.86 4.67 1.20
C ASN A 13 -11.83 5.38 2.55
N ALA A 14 -12.66 4.95 3.51
CA ALA A 14 -12.72 5.58 4.82
C ALA A 14 -11.41 5.42 5.60
N THR A 15 -10.75 4.26 5.51
CA THR A 15 -9.47 4.01 6.19
C THR A 15 -8.34 4.79 5.52
N HIS A 16 -8.36 4.89 4.19
CA HIS A 16 -7.43 5.72 3.42
C HIS A 16 -7.45 7.18 3.84
N ALA A 17 -8.64 7.78 3.84
CA ALA A 17 -8.82 9.18 4.17
C ALA A 17 -8.31 9.49 5.58
N LYS A 18 -8.56 8.59 6.54
CA LYS A 18 -8.01 8.71 7.91
C LYS A 18 -6.48 8.64 7.92
N PHE A 19 -5.89 7.72 7.17
CA PHE A 19 -4.45 7.58 7.09
C PHE A 19 -3.79 8.82 6.47
N LEU A 20 -4.29 9.31 5.32
CA LEU A 20 -3.78 10.52 4.68
C LEU A 20 -3.90 11.75 5.59
N ALA A 21 -5.04 11.92 6.25
CA ALA A 21 -5.24 13.01 7.20
C ALA A 21 -4.25 12.96 8.37
N TYR A 22 -3.95 11.75 8.87
CA TYR A 22 -2.93 11.56 9.89
C TYR A 22 -1.54 11.95 9.37
N ILE A 23 -1.12 11.43 8.21
CA ILE A 23 0.19 11.77 7.63
C ILE A 23 0.32 13.28 7.37
N ALA A 24 -0.72 13.92 6.84
CA ALA A 24 -0.74 15.37 6.59
C ALA A 24 -0.69 16.22 7.86
N SER A 25 -1.02 15.66 9.03
CA SER A 25 -0.95 16.35 10.32
C SER A 25 0.45 16.34 10.95
N LEU A 26 1.37 15.53 10.42
CA LEU A 26 2.73 15.40 10.94
C LEU A 26 3.64 16.50 10.38
N ASP A 27 4.51 17.03 11.22
CA ASP A 27 5.61 17.88 10.76
C ASP A 27 6.76 17.05 10.15
N ALA A 28 7.76 17.75 9.60
CA ALA A 28 8.90 17.15 8.94
C ALA A 28 9.73 16.24 9.88
N ASP A 29 9.82 16.57 11.16
CA ASP A 29 10.57 15.76 12.12
C ASP A 29 9.79 14.48 12.46
N ALA A 30 8.49 14.61 12.76
CA ALA A 30 7.63 13.51 13.13
C ALA A 30 7.46 12.49 11.99
N VAL A 31 7.32 12.95 10.75
CA VAL A 31 7.13 12.04 9.61
C VAL A 31 8.38 11.22 9.28
N ASN A 32 9.56 11.71 9.64
CA ASN A 32 10.85 11.03 9.42
C ASN A 32 11.36 10.28 10.66
N ARG A 33 10.75 10.47 11.83
CA ARG A 33 11.21 9.86 13.09
C ARG A 33 10.84 8.38 13.15
N ARG A 34 11.86 7.52 13.23
CA ARG A 34 11.68 6.12 13.65
C ARG A 34 11.53 6.06 15.18
N PRO A 35 10.56 5.31 15.72
CA PRO A 35 10.39 5.17 17.17
C PRO A 35 11.45 4.24 17.82
N ALA A 36 12.05 3.35 17.03
CA ALA A 36 13.19 2.49 17.39
C ALA A 36 13.92 2.06 16.10
N ASP A 37 15.13 1.53 16.22
CA ASP A 37 15.98 1.16 15.08
C ASP A 37 15.35 0.10 14.16
N ASP A 38 14.58 -0.81 14.75
CA ASP A 38 13.85 -1.91 14.08
C ASP A 38 12.43 -1.50 13.60
N ARG A 39 12.06 -0.21 13.72
CA ARG A 39 10.74 0.30 13.37
C ARG A 39 10.80 1.29 12.24
N TRP A 40 9.69 1.36 11.49
CA TRP A 40 9.53 2.31 10.41
C TRP A 40 9.05 3.66 10.92
N SER A 41 9.55 4.71 10.31
CA SER A 41 8.98 6.05 10.38
C SER A 41 7.66 6.11 9.61
N PRO A 42 6.80 7.11 9.87
CA PRO A 42 5.57 7.30 9.08
C PRO A 42 5.81 7.40 7.57
N ARG A 43 6.87 8.09 7.14
CA ARG A 43 7.29 8.16 5.72
C ARG A 43 7.59 6.78 5.13
N GLU A 44 8.28 5.93 5.87
CA GLU A 44 8.60 4.56 5.43
C GLU A 44 7.37 3.67 5.39
N ILE A 45 6.40 3.89 6.28
CA ILE A 45 5.09 3.24 6.21
C ILE A 45 4.36 3.63 4.93
N VAL A 46 4.35 4.92 4.53
CA VAL A 46 3.79 5.34 3.23
C VAL A 46 4.46 4.58 2.08
N ALA A 47 5.80 4.56 2.05
CA ALA A 47 6.55 3.86 1.00
C ALA A 47 6.23 2.35 0.94
N HIS A 48 6.09 1.69 2.09
CA HIS A 48 5.68 0.28 2.17
C HIS A 48 4.25 0.09 1.64
N LEU A 49 3.30 0.92 2.06
CA LEU A 49 1.90 0.81 1.65
C LEU A 49 1.71 1.00 0.14
N THR A 50 2.49 1.88 -0.50
CA THR A 50 2.47 2.05 -1.97
C THR A 50 2.76 0.73 -2.69
N ASP A 51 3.81 0.00 -2.30
CA ASP A 51 4.13 -1.28 -2.95
C ASP A 51 3.21 -2.41 -2.50
N ALA A 52 2.77 -2.41 -1.23
CA ALA A 52 1.86 -3.42 -0.71
C ALA A 52 0.49 -3.37 -1.40
N GLU A 53 -0.05 -2.17 -1.63
CA GLU A 53 -1.30 -1.96 -2.37
C GLU A 53 -1.21 -2.60 -3.78
N ARG A 54 -0.15 -2.28 -4.52
CA ARG A 54 0.10 -2.85 -5.85
C ARG A 54 0.25 -4.37 -5.80
N ALA A 55 1.00 -4.89 -4.82
CA ALA A 55 1.25 -6.32 -4.70
C ALA A 55 -0.05 -7.09 -4.42
N HIS A 56 -0.86 -6.62 -3.46
CA HIS A 56 -2.15 -7.25 -3.16
C HIS A 56 -3.10 -7.20 -4.34
N ARG A 57 -3.16 -6.08 -5.08
CA ARG A 57 -3.94 -6.00 -6.31
C ARG A 57 -3.50 -7.03 -7.35
N ARG A 58 -2.20 -7.23 -7.53
CA ARG A 58 -1.67 -8.28 -8.43
C ARG A 58 -2.02 -9.68 -7.95
N PHE A 59 -1.99 -9.93 -6.64
CA PHE A 59 -2.40 -11.23 -6.09
C PHE A 59 -3.89 -11.49 -6.32
N MET A 60 -4.74 -10.48 -6.12
CA MET A 60 -6.16 -10.59 -6.47
C MET A 60 -6.34 -10.92 -7.96
N GLN A 61 -5.60 -10.25 -8.85
CA GLN A 61 -5.65 -10.51 -10.29
C GLN A 61 -5.28 -11.96 -10.65
N VAL A 62 -4.23 -12.52 -10.03
CA VAL A 62 -3.80 -13.91 -10.26
C VAL A 62 -4.86 -14.90 -9.76
N VAL A 63 -5.44 -14.65 -8.58
CA VAL A 63 -6.50 -15.49 -8.02
C VAL A 63 -7.74 -15.46 -8.91
N VAL A 64 -8.18 -14.27 -9.33
CA VAL A 64 -9.36 -14.11 -10.19
C VAL A 64 -9.16 -14.72 -11.58
N SER A 65 -7.93 -14.69 -12.13
CA SER A 65 -7.62 -15.35 -13.39
C SER A 65 -7.51 -16.88 -13.28
N GLY A 66 -7.63 -17.45 -12.07
CA GLY A 66 -7.43 -18.88 -11.82
C GLY A 66 -6.00 -19.35 -12.10
N SER A 67 -5.05 -18.43 -12.14
CA SER A 67 -3.64 -18.74 -12.40
C SER A 67 -2.94 -19.18 -11.12
N GLU A 68 -1.91 -20.00 -11.24
CA GLU A 68 -1.12 -20.40 -10.08
C GLU A 68 -0.27 -19.22 -9.58
N MET A 69 -0.25 -19.04 -8.26
CA MET A 69 0.63 -18.08 -7.62
C MET A 69 2.08 -18.57 -7.72
N PRO A 70 3.02 -17.73 -8.20
CA PRO A 70 4.42 -18.12 -8.25
C PRO A 70 4.95 -18.33 -6.84
N VAL A 71 5.50 -19.52 -6.58
CA VAL A 71 6.24 -19.80 -5.35
C VAL A 71 7.64 -19.21 -5.50
N ILE A 72 8.00 -18.32 -4.58
CA ILE A 72 9.34 -17.75 -4.51
C ILE A 72 10.09 -18.50 -3.41
N GLU A 73 10.98 -19.40 -3.79
CA GLU A 73 11.83 -20.12 -2.84
C GLU A 73 12.69 -19.13 -2.05
N ASN A 74 12.79 -19.35 -0.73
CA ASN A 74 13.58 -18.52 0.19
C ASN A 74 13.20 -17.03 0.16
N PHE A 75 11.92 -16.70 -0.06
CA PHE A 75 11.45 -15.32 -0.04
C PHE A 75 11.62 -14.69 1.36
N ASP A 76 12.43 -13.64 1.41
CA ASP A 76 12.63 -12.82 2.59
C ASP A 76 11.80 -11.53 2.46
N LEU A 77 10.72 -11.46 3.24
CA LEU A 77 9.79 -10.33 3.23
C LEU A 77 10.44 -9.05 3.78
N ASP A 78 11.32 -9.16 4.77
CA ASP A 78 11.96 -8.01 5.40
C ASP A 78 13.00 -7.39 4.46
N ALA A 79 13.83 -8.24 3.82
CA ALA A 79 14.77 -7.79 2.81
C ALA A 79 14.04 -7.16 1.60
N TRP A 80 12.91 -7.75 1.19
CA TRP A 80 12.08 -7.18 0.14
C TRP A 80 11.54 -5.80 0.52
N ASN A 81 10.94 -5.66 1.70
CA ASN A 81 10.39 -4.40 2.19
C ASN A 81 11.48 -3.31 2.33
N ALA A 82 12.64 -3.66 2.88
CA ALA A 82 13.77 -2.76 3.00
C ALA A 82 14.22 -2.24 1.62
N ALA A 83 14.31 -3.11 0.62
CA ALA A 83 14.65 -2.71 -0.75
C ALA A 83 13.58 -1.80 -1.38
N ARG A 84 12.29 -2.01 -1.07
CA ARG A 84 11.18 -1.17 -1.55
C ARG A 84 11.21 0.23 -0.93
N ILE A 85 11.47 0.31 0.38
CA ILE A 85 11.65 1.57 1.09
C ILE A 85 12.85 2.33 0.52
N ALA A 86 14.00 1.66 0.36
CA ALA A 86 15.22 2.27 -0.17
C ALA A 86 15.03 2.86 -1.57
N LYS A 87 14.25 2.21 -2.44
CA LYS A 87 13.93 2.72 -3.79
C LYS A 87 13.23 4.07 -3.80
N ARG A 88 12.52 4.41 -2.72
CA ARG A 88 11.81 5.69 -2.58
C ARG A 88 12.54 6.68 -1.69
N ALA A 89 13.71 6.36 -1.15
CA ALA A 89 14.40 7.21 -0.17
C ALA A 89 14.56 8.67 -0.64
N ASN A 90 14.75 8.88 -1.95
CA ASN A 90 14.94 10.20 -2.57
C ASN A 90 13.65 10.96 -2.94
N LEU A 91 12.48 10.34 -2.84
CA LEU A 91 11.20 11.01 -3.14
C LEU A 91 10.82 11.96 -2.02
N THR A 92 10.17 13.08 -2.31
CA THR A 92 9.47 13.87 -1.30
C THR A 92 8.29 13.08 -0.73
N LEU A 93 7.79 13.49 0.45
CA LEU A 93 6.59 12.85 1.02
C LEU A 93 5.38 12.99 0.09
N ASP A 94 5.21 14.16 -0.54
CA ASP A 94 4.13 14.43 -1.48
C ASP A 94 4.21 13.53 -2.72
N GLU A 95 5.41 13.30 -3.26
CA GLU A 95 5.61 12.35 -4.36
C GLU A 95 5.24 10.91 -3.95
N MET A 96 5.64 10.47 -2.75
CA MET A 96 5.25 9.15 -2.24
C MET A 96 3.74 9.02 -2.05
N LEU A 97 3.09 10.05 -1.52
CA LEU A 97 1.64 10.08 -1.35
C LEU A 97 0.93 10.06 -2.70
N ALA A 98 1.43 10.80 -3.69
CA ALA A 98 0.89 10.77 -5.06
C ALA A 98 1.01 9.37 -5.69
N GLU A 99 2.13 8.67 -5.49
CA GLU A 99 2.25 7.27 -5.91
C GLU A 99 1.27 6.36 -5.17
N PHE A 100 1.07 6.57 -3.86
CA PHE A 100 0.12 5.77 -3.07
C PHE A 100 -1.33 6.01 -3.53
N GLU A 101 -1.73 7.26 -3.76
CA GLU A 101 -3.03 7.61 -4.33
C GLU A 101 -3.27 6.93 -5.67
N LYS A 102 -2.24 6.92 -6.54
CA LYS A 102 -2.33 6.25 -7.83
C LYS A 102 -2.60 4.76 -7.66
N GLU A 103 -1.82 4.07 -6.82
CA GLU A 103 -2.01 2.63 -6.58
C GLU A 103 -3.39 2.34 -5.97
N ARG A 104 -3.87 3.21 -5.06
CA ARG A 104 -5.21 3.10 -4.50
C ARG A 104 -6.30 3.29 -5.56
N ALA A 105 -6.18 4.28 -6.43
CA ALA A 105 -7.14 4.50 -7.51
C ALA A 105 -7.21 3.28 -8.44
N GLU A 106 -6.06 2.67 -8.77
CA GLU A 106 -6.02 1.45 -9.56
C GLU A 106 -6.65 0.24 -8.84
N THR A 107 -6.51 0.13 -7.52
CA THR A 107 -7.22 -0.91 -6.73
C THR A 107 -8.71 -0.68 -6.70
N LEU A 108 -9.17 0.53 -6.44
CA LEU A 108 -10.60 0.85 -6.40
C LEU A 108 -11.27 0.67 -7.76
N ALA A 109 -10.54 0.91 -8.85
CA ALA A 109 -11.02 0.61 -10.21
C ALA A 109 -11.10 -0.90 -10.50
N TYR A 110 -10.26 -1.71 -9.85
CA TYR A 110 -10.22 -3.15 -10.06
C TYR A 110 -11.27 -3.92 -9.24
N LEU A 111 -11.51 -3.54 -7.98
CA LEU A 111 -12.43 -4.25 -7.09
C LEU A 111 -13.83 -4.52 -7.70
N PRO A 112 -14.47 -3.58 -8.43
CA PRO A 112 -15.76 -3.81 -9.07
C PRO A 112 -15.78 -4.88 -10.17
N THR A 113 -14.61 -5.27 -10.66
CA THR A 113 -14.47 -6.26 -11.74
C THR A 113 -14.39 -7.69 -11.22
N ILE A 114 -14.23 -7.87 -9.91
CA ILE A 114 -14.13 -9.18 -9.27
C ILE A 114 -15.55 -9.79 -9.20
N PRO A 115 -15.76 -11.03 -9.68
CA PRO A 115 -17.03 -11.73 -9.52
C PRO A 115 -17.40 -11.94 -8.05
N ASP A 116 -18.70 -11.99 -7.76
CA ASP A 116 -19.23 -12.26 -6.41
C ASP A 116 -18.88 -13.67 -5.90
#